data_AF-A0A0F9XSN8-F1
#
_entry.id   AF-A0A0F9XSN8-F1
#
_cell.length_a   1.000
_cell.length_b   1.000
_cell.length_c   1.000
_cell.angle_alpha   90.00
_cell.angle_beta   90.00
_cell.angle_gamma   90.00
#
_symmetry.space_group_name_H-M   'P 1'
#
loop_
_entity.id
_entity.type
_entity.pdbx_description
1 polymer ?
#
loop_
_entity_poly.entity_id
_entity_poly.type
_entity_poly.pdbx_seq_one_letter_code
_entity_poly.pdbx_strand_id
1 'polypeptide(L)'
;TPNITSTPTKSPPSSSSSSSRPRYSTPRHTTLPRYASGPPSGPFRFHRMGRTVLDVWTEYKHGKKGNPAIEALERQYATGWRTGTLREIKYASNYVGVRQKVVNKVEEICAREGIAPEEACRRLDERVDGRMQMLITAVRKGEDPFEVIPKR
;
A
#
# COMPACT_ATOMS: atom_id res chain seq x y z
N THR A 1 9.19 62.29 -10.45
CA THR A 1 7.75 62.57 -10.71
C THR A 1 7.66 63.66 -11.76
N PRO A 2 6.63 63.73 -12.64
CA PRO A 2 5.37 62.94 -12.78
C PRO A 2 5.30 62.19 -14.15
N ASN A 3 4.47 61.19 -14.50
CA ASN A 3 3.02 60.87 -14.39
C ASN A 3 2.14 61.87 -15.21
N ILE A 4 1.32 61.50 -16.23
CA ILE A 4 -0.06 60.93 -16.13
C ILE A 4 -0.70 60.82 -17.56
N THR A 5 -1.34 59.67 -17.85
CA THR A 5 -2.64 59.38 -18.56
C THR A 5 -2.93 59.72 -20.06
N SER A 6 -3.42 58.70 -20.80
CA SER A 6 -4.77 58.66 -21.46
C SER A 6 -5.16 57.25 -21.98
N THR A 7 -6.37 56.80 -21.64
CA THR A 7 -7.12 55.58 -22.03
C THR A 7 -8.08 55.89 -23.21
N PRO A 8 -9.10 55.07 -23.61
CA PRO A 8 -9.25 53.62 -23.86
C PRO A 8 -9.87 53.32 -25.27
N THR A 9 -10.01 52.05 -25.70
CA THR A 9 -11.07 51.64 -26.64
C THR A 9 -11.60 50.23 -26.33
N LYS A 10 -12.94 50.16 -26.19
CA LYS A 10 -13.81 49.02 -25.85
C LYS A 10 -13.92 47.99 -26.99
N SER A 11 -14.10 46.71 -26.66
CA SER A 11 -15.13 45.75 -27.19
C SER A 11 -14.96 44.35 -26.55
N PRO A 12 -15.95 43.43 -26.66
CA PRO A 12 -17.10 43.20 -25.78
C PRO A 12 -16.95 41.96 -24.86
N PRO A 13 -17.89 41.69 -23.92
CA PRO A 13 -17.82 40.54 -23.03
C PRO A 13 -18.30 39.26 -23.73
N SER A 14 -17.39 38.33 -24.01
CA SER A 14 -17.78 36.96 -24.35
C SER A 14 -18.07 36.19 -23.07
N SER A 15 -19.36 36.16 -22.74
CA SER A 15 -19.95 35.23 -21.79
C SER A 15 -19.61 33.78 -22.11
N SER A 16 -19.53 32.98 -21.04
CA SER A 16 -19.77 31.54 -21.00
C SER A 16 -18.84 30.63 -21.81
N SER A 17 -17.90 30.01 -21.10
CA SER A 17 -18.07 28.61 -20.72
C SER A 17 -17.03 28.25 -19.67
N SER A 18 -17.38 28.43 -18.39
CA SER A 18 -16.74 27.69 -17.31
C SER A 18 -16.99 26.21 -17.61
N SER A 19 -16.00 25.56 -18.25
CA SER A 19 -15.98 24.11 -18.35
C SER A 19 -15.79 23.57 -16.94
N SER A 20 -16.89 23.49 -16.20
CA SER A 20 -17.00 22.80 -14.93
C SER A 20 -16.84 21.33 -15.24
N ARG A 21 -15.59 20.89 -15.48
CA ARG A 21 -15.27 19.47 -15.46
C ARG A 21 -15.71 18.97 -14.09
N PRO A 22 -16.72 18.07 -14.00
CA PRO A 22 -17.13 17.57 -12.71
C PRO A 22 -15.90 16.95 -12.06
N ARG A 23 -15.66 17.28 -10.79
CA ARG A 23 -14.50 16.86 -9.99
C ARG A 23 -14.31 15.33 -9.94
N TYR A 24 -15.29 14.59 -10.45
CA TYR A 24 -15.36 13.13 -10.54
C TYR A 24 -15.81 12.67 -11.94
N SER A 25 -15.14 13.09 -13.02
CA SER A 25 -15.44 12.59 -14.37
C SER A 25 -14.62 11.36 -14.78
N THR A 26 -13.62 10.97 -13.97
CA THR A 26 -12.81 9.78 -14.24
C THR A 26 -13.15 8.68 -13.24
N PRO A 27 -13.56 7.49 -13.71
CA PRO A 27 -13.64 6.31 -12.86
C PRO A 27 -12.30 6.15 -12.17
N ARG A 28 -12.32 6.09 -10.83
CA ARG A 28 -11.09 5.89 -10.06
C ARG A 28 -10.50 4.56 -10.55
N HIS A 29 -9.29 4.59 -11.11
CA HIS A 29 -8.56 3.45 -11.68
C HIS A 29 -8.12 2.44 -10.58
N THR A 30 -9.04 2.04 -9.71
CA THR A 30 -8.83 1.24 -8.49
C THR A 30 -9.24 -0.22 -8.66
N THR A 31 -9.84 -0.55 -9.80
CA THR A 31 -10.34 -1.87 -10.17
C THR A 31 -9.44 -2.61 -11.14
N LEU A 32 -8.51 -1.94 -11.84
CA LEU A 32 -7.56 -2.65 -12.68
C LEU A 32 -6.47 -3.33 -11.83
N PRO A 33 -6.25 -4.65 -12.00
CA PRO A 33 -5.14 -5.33 -11.36
C PRO A 33 -3.82 -4.69 -11.78
N ARG A 34 -2.98 -4.34 -10.80
CA ARG A 34 -1.61 -3.90 -11.05
C ARG A 34 -0.75 -5.14 -11.10
N TYR A 35 -0.05 -5.31 -12.20
CA TYR A 35 0.97 -6.34 -12.36
C TYR A 35 2.32 -5.65 -12.25
N ALA A 36 3.27 -6.29 -11.57
CA ALA A 36 4.66 -6.13 -11.99
C ALA A 36 4.92 -7.18 -13.06
N SER A 37 5.90 -6.96 -13.92
CA SER A 37 6.40 -8.00 -14.82
C SER A 37 6.88 -9.25 -14.06
N GLY A 38 6.91 -9.21 -12.72
CA GLY A 38 7.09 -10.35 -11.84
C GLY A 38 8.50 -10.91 -11.92
N PRO A 39 8.80 -11.98 -11.16
CA PRO A 39 9.99 -12.77 -11.44
C PRO A 39 9.99 -13.28 -12.89
N PRO A 40 11.15 -13.70 -13.43
CA PRO A 40 11.27 -14.23 -14.79
C PRO A 40 10.31 -15.40 -15.10
N SER A 41 9.81 -16.09 -14.07
CA SER A 41 8.88 -17.21 -14.15
C SER A 41 7.42 -16.83 -14.40
N GLY A 42 7.05 -15.54 -14.34
CA GLY A 42 5.71 -15.07 -14.65
C GLY A 42 5.30 -13.80 -13.89
N PRO A 43 4.20 -13.14 -14.31
CA PRO A 43 3.77 -11.88 -13.74
C PRO A 43 3.32 -12.05 -12.28
N PHE A 44 3.81 -11.18 -11.39
CA PHE A 44 3.33 -11.10 -10.01
C PHE A 44 2.14 -10.15 -9.92
N ARG A 45 1.01 -10.65 -9.43
CA ARG A 45 -0.22 -9.86 -9.31
C ARG A 45 -0.31 -9.19 -7.95
N PHE A 46 -0.33 -7.86 -7.91
CA PHE A 46 -0.49 -7.14 -6.64
C PHE A 46 -1.95 -7.17 -6.16
N HIS A 47 -2.16 -7.80 -5.01
CA HIS A 47 -3.46 -7.89 -4.36
C HIS A 47 -3.62 -6.82 -3.27
N ARG A 48 -4.86 -6.36 -3.03
CA ARG A 48 -5.14 -5.49 -1.89
C ARG A 48 -4.67 -6.16 -0.59
N MET A 49 -4.35 -5.34 0.41
CA MET A 49 -3.96 -5.83 1.73
C MET A 49 -4.98 -6.85 2.24
N GLY A 50 -4.49 -7.95 2.82
CA GLY A 50 -5.32 -8.94 3.49
C GLY A 50 -6.19 -8.28 4.58
N ARG A 51 -7.33 -8.90 4.88
CA ARG A 51 -8.19 -8.40 5.97
C ARG A 51 -7.65 -8.79 7.34
N THR A 52 -6.84 -9.83 7.38
CA THR A 52 -6.23 -10.40 8.59
C THR A 52 -4.71 -10.38 8.49
N VAL A 53 -4.05 -10.48 9.63
CA VAL A 53 -2.61 -10.70 9.77
C VAL A 53 -2.24 -12.05 9.19
N LEU A 54 -3.07 -13.08 9.45
CA LEU A 54 -2.86 -14.40 8.86
C LEU A 54 -2.85 -14.34 7.32
N ASP A 55 -3.75 -13.57 6.70
CA ASP A 55 -3.75 -13.40 5.24
C ASP A 55 -2.42 -12.84 4.72
N VAL A 56 -1.85 -11.87 5.44
CA VAL A 56 -0.57 -11.23 5.09
C VAL A 56 0.59 -12.19 5.31
N TRP A 57 0.58 -12.92 6.43
CA TRP A 57 1.57 -13.95 6.74
C TRP A 57 1.61 -15.03 5.65
N THR A 58 0.45 -15.58 5.29
CA THR A 58 0.34 -16.60 4.23
C THR A 58 0.83 -16.06 2.90
N GLU A 59 0.43 -14.85 2.51
CA GLU A 59 0.90 -14.23 1.27
C GLU A 59 2.43 -14.10 1.23
N TYR A 60 3.04 -13.74 2.36
CA TYR A 60 4.47 -13.50 2.42
C TYR A 60 5.29 -14.79 2.50
N LYS A 61 4.88 -15.74 3.34
CA LYS A 61 5.64 -16.98 3.64
C LYS A 61 5.34 -18.14 2.72
N HIS A 62 4.09 -18.29 2.29
CA HIS A 62 3.62 -19.45 1.52
C HIS A 62 3.20 -19.10 0.09
N GLY A 63 2.95 -17.82 -0.19
CA GLY A 63 2.33 -17.39 -1.43
C GLY A 63 0.82 -17.55 -1.39
N LYS A 64 0.12 -16.86 -2.29
CA LYS A 64 -1.35 -16.83 -2.30
C LYS A 64 -1.87 -16.40 -3.66
N LYS A 65 -3.06 -16.90 -4.05
CA LYS A 65 -3.77 -16.49 -5.28
C LYS A 65 -2.92 -16.63 -6.56
N GLY A 66 -2.17 -17.74 -6.65
CA GLY A 66 -1.29 -18.02 -7.79
C GLY A 66 0.05 -17.28 -7.78
N ASN A 67 0.29 -16.38 -6.83
CA ASN A 67 1.61 -15.80 -6.64
C ASN A 67 2.51 -16.72 -5.79
N PRO A 68 3.82 -16.76 -6.06
CA PRO A 68 4.79 -17.36 -5.14
C PRO A 68 4.89 -16.55 -3.84
N ALA A 69 5.49 -17.15 -2.82
CA ALA A 69 5.81 -16.47 -1.56
C ALA A 69 6.71 -15.25 -1.81
N ILE A 70 6.33 -14.11 -1.23
CA ILE A 70 7.13 -12.88 -1.34
C ILE A 70 8.53 -13.11 -0.77
N GLU A 71 8.64 -13.84 0.36
CA GLU A 71 9.93 -14.17 0.97
C GLU A 71 10.84 -14.96 0.02
N ALA A 72 10.28 -15.93 -0.72
CA ALA A 72 11.04 -16.70 -1.68
C ALA A 72 11.57 -15.82 -2.82
N LEU A 73 10.76 -14.87 -3.31
CA LEU A 73 11.17 -13.91 -4.33
C LEU A 73 12.26 -12.97 -3.83
N GLU A 74 12.11 -12.43 -2.62
CA GLU A 74 13.12 -11.58 -1.99
C GLU A 74 14.43 -12.32 -1.75
N ARG A 75 14.36 -13.59 -1.34
CA ARG A 75 15.57 -14.42 -1.15
C ARG A 75 16.28 -14.72 -2.48
N GLN A 76 15.52 -15.02 -3.53
CA GLN A 76 16.09 -15.45 -4.81
C GLN A 76 16.57 -14.29 -5.67
N TYR A 77 15.85 -13.17 -5.68
CA TYR A 77 16.07 -12.06 -6.61
C TYR A 77 16.31 -10.71 -5.91
N ALA A 78 16.32 -10.67 -4.58
CA ALA A 78 16.32 -9.43 -3.81
C ALA A 78 15.20 -8.49 -4.28
N THR A 79 15.54 -7.25 -4.62
CA THR A 79 14.60 -6.28 -5.19
C THR A 79 14.46 -6.39 -6.71
N GLY A 80 15.28 -7.21 -7.38
CA GLY A 80 15.41 -7.27 -8.83
C GLY A 80 14.18 -7.79 -9.59
N TRP A 81 13.30 -8.54 -8.92
CA TRP A 81 12.01 -8.98 -9.50
C TRP A 81 10.96 -7.85 -9.53
N ARG A 82 11.23 -6.71 -8.90
CA ARG A 82 10.36 -5.53 -8.88
C ARG A 82 10.73 -4.63 -10.05
N THR A 83 10.28 -4.97 -11.25
CA THR A 83 10.65 -4.31 -12.51
C THR A 83 9.54 -3.36 -13.02
N GLY A 84 9.86 -2.57 -14.05
CA GLY A 84 8.95 -1.63 -14.70
C GLY A 84 9.43 -0.17 -14.62
N THR A 85 8.49 0.76 -14.79
CA THR A 85 8.73 2.20 -14.59
C THR A 85 9.05 2.51 -13.12
N LEU A 86 9.69 3.66 -12.86
CA LEU A 86 9.99 4.11 -11.49
C LEU A 86 8.76 4.09 -10.57
N ARG A 87 7.57 4.42 -11.11
CA ARG A 87 6.31 4.41 -10.37
C ARG A 87 5.90 2.99 -9.96
N GLU A 88 6.07 2.01 -10.85
CA GLU A 88 5.77 0.60 -10.61
C GLU A 88 6.75 0.00 -9.60
N ILE A 89 8.05 0.29 -9.74
CA ILE A 89 9.08 -0.13 -8.80
C ILE A 89 8.79 0.41 -7.39
N LYS A 90 8.43 1.70 -7.27
CA LYS A 90 8.04 2.32 -5.99
C LYS A 90 6.80 1.65 -5.39
N TYR A 91 5.80 1.36 -6.22
CA TYR A 91 4.59 0.68 -5.78
C TYR A 91 4.89 -0.73 -5.27
N ALA A 92 5.67 -1.52 -6.02
CA ALA A 92 6.09 -2.87 -5.66
C ALA A 92 6.90 -2.87 -4.36
N SER A 93 7.84 -1.94 -4.21
CA SER A 93 8.65 -1.82 -3.00
C SER A 93 7.82 -1.45 -1.76
N ASN A 94 6.87 -0.52 -1.89
CA ASN A 94 5.94 -0.22 -0.79
C ASN A 94 5.02 -1.41 -0.49
N TYR A 95 4.58 -2.15 -1.51
CA TYR A 95 3.74 -3.34 -1.35
C TYR A 95 4.42 -4.40 -0.48
N VAL A 96 5.67 -4.73 -0.81
CA VAL A 96 6.48 -5.71 -0.10
C VAL A 96 6.84 -5.18 1.30
N GLY A 97 7.35 -3.95 1.38
CA GLY A 97 7.82 -3.38 2.65
C GLY A 97 6.73 -3.25 3.71
N VAL A 98 5.48 -2.96 3.34
CA VAL A 98 4.37 -2.92 4.31
C VAL A 98 4.06 -4.32 4.85
N ARG A 99 4.04 -5.34 3.99
CA ARG A 99 3.76 -6.72 4.39
C ARG A 99 4.89 -7.27 5.26
N GLN A 100 6.12 -6.98 4.88
CA GLN A 100 7.30 -7.36 5.65
C GLN A 100 7.25 -6.79 7.07
N LYS A 101 6.85 -5.52 7.26
CA LYS A 101 6.70 -4.96 8.62
C LYS A 101 5.70 -5.72 9.49
N VAL A 102 4.60 -6.20 8.90
CA VAL A 102 3.61 -7.02 9.62
C VAL A 102 4.20 -8.39 9.96
N VAL A 103 4.85 -9.03 9.00
CA VAL A 103 5.50 -10.35 9.18
C VAL A 103 6.60 -10.29 10.22
N ASN A 104 7.48 -9.29 10.18
CA ASN A 104 8.53 -9.10 11.16
C ASN A 104 7.95 -8.95 12.58
N LYS A 105 6.78 -8.30 12.73
CA LYS A 105 6.12 -8.20 14.04
C LYS A 105 5.60 -9.54 14.52
N VAL A 106 5.06 -10.38 13.63
CA VAL A 106 4.67 -11.76 13.97
C VAL A 106 5.90 -12.56 14.42
N GLU A 107 7.00 -12.48 13.67
CA GLU A 107 8.26 -13.16 14.03
C GLU A 107 8.84 -12.68 15.36
N GLU A 108 8.78 -11.38 15.64
CA GLU A 108 9.17 -10.79 16.92
C GLU A 108 8.36 -11.37 18.08
N ILE A 109 7.03 -11.49 17.93
CA ILE A 109 6.16 -12.10 18.94
C ILE A 109 6.52 -13.58 19.12
N CYS A 110 6.69 -14.33 18.03
CA CYS A 110 7.11 -15.73 18.09
C CYS A 110 8.43 -15.90 18.83
N ALA A 111 9.43 -15.07 18.55
CA ALA A 111 10.73 -15.12 19.19
C ALA A 111 10.66 -14.74 20.68
N ARG A 112 9.84 -13.74 21.03
CA ARG A 112 9.68 -13.26 22.41
C ARG A 112 8.90 -14.23 23.29
N GLU A 113 7.86 -14.86 22.76
CA GLU A 113 6.88 -15.63 23.53
C GLU A 113 6.99 -17.15 23.31
N GLY A 114 7.81 -17.60 22.37
CA GLY A 114 7.97 -19.03 22.05
C GLY A 114 6.72 -19.67 21.45
N ILE A 115 5.87 -18.88 20.79
CA ILE A 115 4.61 -19.33 20.20
C ILE A 115 4.69 -19.51 18.69
N ALA A 116 3.82 -20.35 18.13
CA ALA A 116 3.71 -20.57 16.70
C ALA A 116 3.22 -19.30 15.96
N PRO A 117 3.61 -19.10 14.69
CA PRO A 117 3.18 -17.94 13.90
C PRO A 117 1.67 -17.80 13.77
N GLU A 118 0.94 -18.90 13.68
CA GLU A 118 -0.52 -18.92 13.57
C GLU A 118 -1.18 -18.36 14.83
N GLU A 119 -0.62 -18.69 16.00
CA GLU A 119 -1.06 -18.16 17.30
C GLU A 119 -0.77 -16.66 17.40
N ALA A 120 0.44 -16.22 17.02
CA ALA A 120 0.80 -14.82 17.01
C ALA A 120 -0.08 -14.00 16.04
N CYS A 121 -0.38 -14.55 14.86
CA CYS A 121 -1.33 -13.97 13.91
C CYS A 121 -2.72 -13.84 14.54
N ARG A 122 -3.23 -14.90 15.19
CA ARG A 122 -4.56 -14.88 15.82
C ARG A 122 -4.65 -13.78 16.88
N ARG A 123 -3.66 -13.66 17.76
CA ARG A 123 -3.64 -12.61 18.81
C ARG A 123 -3.65 -11.20 18.23
N LEU A 124 -2.85 -10.96 17.17
CA LEU A 124 -2.86 -9.67 16.50
C LEU A 124 -4.19 -9.43 15.78
N ASP A 125 -4.77 -10.44 15.14
CA ASP A 125 -6.07 -10.34 14.48
C ASP A 125 -7.19 -10.00 15.47
N GLU A 126 -7.23 -10.66 16.63
CA GLU A 126 -8.16 -10.35 17.73
C GLU A 126 -7.99 -8.91 18.23
N ARG A 127 -6.74 -8.44 18.38
CA ARG A 127 -6.44 -7.07 18.79
C ARG A 127 -6.88 -6.04 17.75
N VAL A 128 -6.62 -6.32 16.49
CA VAL A 128 -6.81 -5.39 15.38
C VAL A 128 -8.27 -5.36 14.93
N ASP A 129 -8.98 -6.48 15.02
CA ASP A 129 -10.39 -6.64 14.62
C ASP A 129 -10.64 -6.09 13.19
N GLY A 130 -9.85 -6.56 12.23
CA GLY A 130 -9.92 -6.14 10.82
C GLY A 130 -9.43 -4.72 10.52
N ARG A 131 -9.04 -3.91 11.53
CA ARG A 131 -8.50 -2.55 11.36
C ARG A 131 -7.02 -2.55 10.95
N MET A 132 -6.66 -3.29 9.90
CA MET A 132 -5.26 -3.50 9.46
C MET A 132 -4.45 -2.20 9.28
N GLN A 133 -5.09 -1.08 8.94
CA GLN A 133 -4.39 0.22 8.85
C GLN A 133 -3.84 0.72 10.19
N MET A 134 -4.51 0.42 11.30
CA MET A 134 -4.01 0.73 12.64
C MET A 134 -2.76 -0.09 12.95
N LEU A 135 -2.79 -1.39 12.65
CA LEU A 135 -1.63 -2.27 12.79
C LEU A 135 -0.44 -1.75 11.97
N ILE A 136 -0.66 -1.48 10.68
CA ILE A 136 0.38 -0.97 9.78
C ILE A 136 0.97 0.34 10.31
N THR A 137 0.14 1.22 10.87
CA THR A 137 0.61 2.48 11.47
C THR A 137 1.49 2.22 12.69
N ALA A 138 1.05 1.36 13.61
CA ALA A 138 1.80 1.02 14.82
C ALA A 138 3.17 0.40 14.48
N VAL A 139 3.20 -0.64 13.64
CA VAL A 139 4.46 -1.32 13.26
C VAL A 139 5.37 -0.44 12.40
N ARG A 140 4.83 0.56 11.70
CA ARG A 140 5.66 1.55 10.99
C ARG A 140 6.39 2.48 11.95
N LYS A 141 5.75 2.84 13.06
CA LYS A 141 6.32 3.67 14.12
C LYS A 141 7.20 2.89 15.11
N GLY A 142 7.19 1.56 15.05
CA GLY A 142 7.90 0.72 16.02
C GLY A 142 7.17 0.61 17.37
N GLU A 143 5.88 0.94 17.40
CA GLU A 143 5.03 0.83 18.59
C GLU A 143 4.51 -0.60 18.75
N ASP A 144 4.27 -1.03 20.00
CA ASP A 144 3.61 -2.32 20.26
C ASP A 144 2.10 -2.22 19.95
N PRO A 145 1.57 -2.98 18.96
CA PRO A 145 0.14 -2.97 18.64
C PRO A 145 -0.75 -3.37 19.80
N PHE A 146 -0.25 -4.15 20.77
CA PHE A 146 -1.01 -4.52 21.97
C PHE A 146 -1.10 -3.40 23.01
N GLU A 147 -0.33 -2.34 22.87
CA GLU A 147 -0.41 -1.17 23.75
C GLU A 147 -1.19 -0.04 23.07
N VAL A 148 -0.92 0.24 21.79
CA VAL A 148 -1.47 1.42 21.11
C VAL A 148 -2.82 1.21 20.43
N ILE A 149 -3.21 -0.05 20.15
CA ILE A 149 -4.50 -0.35 19.53
C ILE A 149 -5.50 -0.71 20.64
N PRO A 150 -6.57 0.08 20.83
CA PRO A 150 -7.58 -0.25 21.83
C PRO A 150 -8.33 -1.52 21.43
N LYS A 151 -8.55 -2.40 22.40
CA LYS A 151 -9.48 -3.52 22.26
C LYS A 151 -10.89 -2.99 22.05
N ARG A 152 -11.69 -3.75 21.31
CA ARG A 152 -13.12 -3.53 21.17
C ARG A 152 -13.89 -4.33 22.19
#